data_AF-A0A3A9KZR7-F1
#
_entry.id   AF-A0A3A9KZR7-F1
#
_cell.length_a   1.000
_cell.length_b   1.000
_cell.length_c   1.000
_cell.angle_alpha   90.00
_cell.angle_beta   90.00
_cell.angle_gamma   90.00
#
_symmetry.space_group_name_H-M   'P 1'
#
loop_
_entity.id
_entity.type
_entity.pdbx_description
1 polymer ?
#
loop_
_entity_poly.entity_id
_entity_poly.type
_entity_poly.pdbx_seq_one_letter_code
_entity_poly.pdbx_strand_id
1 'polypeptide(L)'
;MTMTNLNIRIDDDLKNQAKVILDGYGISPSQAVKMLFLELVATCKFPLSLSYQADYQPNAKTISAMHELDNGGGTLYANLDEFLAEHGDVANQA
;
A
#
# COMPACT_ATOMS: atom_id res chain seq x y z
N MET A 1 -1.19 -23.10 -17.19
CA MET A 1 -1.45 -22.15 -16.09
C MET A 1 -2.17 -22.90 -14.98
N THR A 2 -1.59 -22.96 -13.78
CA THR A 2 -2.25 -23.54 -12.60
C THR A 2 -3.21 -22.50 -12.04
N MET A 3 -4.50 -22.86 -11.88
CA MET A 3 -5.45 -22.01 -11.16
C MET A 3 -5.46 -22.39 -9.69
N THR A 4 -5.26 -21.40 -8.84
CA THR A 4 -5.35 -21.53 -7.38
C THR A 4 -6.58 -20.79 -6.87
N ASN A 5 -7.29 -21.38 -5.91
CA ASN A 5 -8.44 -20.75 -5.28
C ASN A 5 -8.01 -19.75 -4.21
N LEU A 6 -8.70 -18.61 -4.17
CA LEU A 6 -8.54 -17.57 -3.15
C LEU A 6 -9.82 -17.51 -2.32
N ASN A 7 -9.72 -17.78 -1.02
CA ASN A 7 -10.82 -17.64 -0.07
C ASN A 7 -10.59 -16.39 0.77
N ILE A 8 -11.55 -15.45 0.74
CA ILE A 8 -11.51 -14.19 1.50
C ILE A 8 -12.74 -14.14 2.39
N ARG A 9 -12.53 -13.84 3.68
CA ARG A 9 -13.63 -13.47 4.58
C ARG A 9 -13.98 -12.02 4.36
N ILE A 10 -15.26 -11.76 4.20
CA ILE A 10 -15.82 -10.43 4.00
C ILE A 10 -17.13 -10.35 4.79
N ASP A 11 -17.45 -9.16 5.26
CA ASP A 11 -18.76 -8.88 5.84
C ASP A 11 -19.87 -9.05 4.79
N ASP A 12 -21.01 -9.59 5.21
CA ASP A 12 -22.12 -9.90 4.29
C ASP A 12 -22.77 -8.63 3.73
N ASP A 13 -22.90 -7.56 4.52
CA ASP A 13 -23.46 -6.30 4.05
C ASP A 13 -22.50 -5.64 3.04
N LEU A 14 -21.20 -5.65 3.33
CA LEU A 14 -20.17 -5.17 2.39
C LEU A 14 -20.21 -5.93 1.06
N LYS A 15 -20.32 -7.26 1.11
CA LYS A 15 -20.43 -8.10 -0.09
C LYS A 15 -21.67 -7.76 -0.91
N ASN A 16 -22.82 -7.60 -0.25
CA ASN A 16 -24.08 -7.29 -0.93
C ASN A 16 -24.04 -5.90 -1.58
N GLN A 17 -23.53 -4.89 -0.87
CA GLN A 17 -23.36 -3.54 -1.41
C GLN A 17 -22.40 -3.52 -2.60
N ALA A 18 -21.25 -4.19 -2.49
CA ALA A 18 -20.30 -4.31 -3.58
C ALA A 18 -20.92 -5.00 -4.80
N LYS A 19 -21.71 -6.05 -4.59
CA LYS A 19 -22.39 -6.77 -5.67
C LYS A 19 -23.33 -5.85 -6.46
N VAL A 20 -24.13 -5.02 -5.80
CA VAL A 20 -25.04 -4.07 -6.49
C VAL A 20 -24.26 -3.12 -7.41
N ILE A 21 -23.13 -2.60 -6.92
CA ILE A 21 -22.27 -1.70 -7.70
C ILE A 21 -21.68 -2.44 -8.91
N LEU A 22 -21.09 -3.61 -8.67
CA LEU A 22 -20.42 -4.42 -9.69
C LEU A 22 -21.39 -4.96 -10.76
N ASP A 23 -22.61 -5.31 -10.36
CA ASP A 23 -23.69 -5.70 -11.29
C ASP A 23 -24.01 -4.54 -12.26
N GLY A 24 -23.94 -3.28 -11.79
CA GLY A 24 -24.07 -2.08 -12.63
C GLY A 24 -22.97 -1.94 -13.69
N TYR A 25 -21.78 -2.47 -13.43
CA TYR A 25 -20.67 -2.54 -14.39
C TYR A 25 -20.66 -3.85 -15.21
N GLY A 26 -21.59 -4.78 -14.94
CA GLY A 26 -21.65 -6.08 -15.63
C GLY A 26 -20.49 -7.01 -15.28
N ILE A 27 -19.83 -6.83 -14.13
CA ILE A 27 -18.70 -7.65 -13.70
C ILE A 27 -19.01 -8.39 -12.39
N SER A 28 -18.50 -9.61 -12.26
CA SER A 28 -18.62 -10.37 -11.02
C SER A 28 -17.59 -9.93 -9.96
N PRO A 29 -17.86 -10.14 -8.66
CA PRO A 29 -16.89 -9.90 -7.60
C PRO A 29 -15.54 -10.57 -7.82
N SER A 30 -15.55 -11.82 -8.30
CA SER A 30 -14.31 -12.54 -8.61
C SER A 30 -13.52 -11.91 -9.76
N GLN A 31 -14.19 -11.32 -10.76
CA GLN A 31 -13.51 -10.58 -11.83
C GLN A 31 -12.90 -9.28 -11.30
N ALA A 32 -13.61 -8.55 -10.45
CA ALA A 32 -13.09 -7.32 -9.83
C ALA A 32 -11.83 -7.60 -9.01
N VAL A 33 -11.81 -8.68 -8.22
CA VAL A 33 -10.62 -9.10 -7.47
C VAL A 33 -9.46 -9.47 -8.39
N LYS A 34 -9.71 -10.15 -9.52
CA LYS A 34 -8.67 -10.43 -10.52
C LYS A 34 -8.10 -9.14 -11.12
N MET A 35 -8.96 -8.19 -11.48
CA MET A 35 -8.54 -6.88 -12.00
C MET A 35 -7.68 -6.11 -11.00
N LEU A 36 -8.03 -6.15 -9.71
CA LEU A 36 -7.23 -5.58 -8.63
C LEU A 36 -5.80 -6.15 -8.62
N PHE A 37 -5.65 -7.47 -8.71
CA PHE A 37 -4.33 -8.10 -8.75
C PHE A 37 -3.57 -7.80 -10.03
N LEU A 38 -4.25 -7.72 -11.17
CA LEU A 38 -3.62 -7.33 -12.44
C LEU A 38 -3.02 -5.92 -12.35
N GLU A 39 -3.77 -4.97 -11.80
CA GLU A 39 -3.32 -3.60 -11.62
C GLU A 39 -2.17 -3.50 -10.61
N LEU A 40 -2.24 -4.26 -9.50
CA LEU A 40 -1.17 -4.34 -8.51
C LEU A 40 0.15 -4.80 -9.13
N VAL A 41 0.10 -5.83 -9.98
CA VAL A 41 1.28 -6.36 -10.67
C VAL A 41 1.77 -5.40 -11.76
N ALA A 42 0.86 -4.76 -12.50
CA ALA A 42 1.21 -3.85 -13.57
C ALA A 42 1.87 -2.55 -13.07
N THR A 43 1.43 -2.03 -11.93
CA THR A 43 1.87 -0.72 -11.42
C THR A 43 2.86 -0.81 -10.26
N CYS A 44 3.04 -2.01 -9.67
CA CYS A 44 3.76 -2.22 -8.41
C CYS A 44 3.26 -1.30 -7.27
N LYS A 45 2.00 -0.86 -7.34
CA LYS A 45 1.37 0.05 -6.39
C LYS A 45 -0.02 -0.46 -6.04
N PHE A 46 -0.48 -0.17 -4.83
CA PHE A 46 -1.83 -0.52 -4.43
C PHE A 46 -2.83 0.46 -5.07
N PRO A 47 -3.75 0.02 -5.94
CA PRO A 47 -4.51 0.91 -6.81
C PRO A 47 -5.78 1.50 -6.19
N LEU A 48 -6.04 1.23 -4.91
CA LEU A 48 -7.14 1.85 -4.19
C LEU A 48 -6.63 3.15 -3.55
N SER A 49 -7.30 4.26 -3.86
CA SER A 49 -7.19 5.45 -3.02
C SER A 49 -7.84 5.12 -1.68
N LEU A 50 -7.04 5.00 -0.63
CA LEU A 50 -7.51 4.86 0.75
C LEU A 50 -8.13 6.18 1.28
N SER A 51 -8.67 7.01 0.39
CA SER A 51 -9.23 8.33 0.70
C SER A 51 -10.52 8.28 1.51
N TYR A 52 -11.18 7.13 1.58
CA TYR A 52 -12.25 6.89 2.56
C TYR A 52 -11.71 6.87 4.01
N GLN A 53 -10.40 6.64 4.16
CA GLN A 53 -9.62 6.94 5.35
C GLN A 53 -9.00 8.33 5.16
N ALA A 54 -9.83 9.38 5.03
CA ALA A 54 -9.33 10.76 4.92
C ALA A 54 -8.42 11.14 6.11
N ASP A 55 -8.50 10.39 7.20
CA ASP A 55 -7.56 10.36 8.32
C ASP A 55 -6.48 9.27 8.16
N TYR A 56 -5.87 9.12 6.98
CA TYR A 56 -4.72 8.23 6.79
C TYR A 56 -3.52 8.85 7.52
N GLN A 57 -3.53 8.70 8.84
CA GLN A 57 -2.36 8.89 9.68
C GLN A 57 -1.34 7.83 9.25
N PRO A 58 -0.10 8.23 8.92
CA PRO A 58 0.99 7.28 8.74
C PRO A 58 1.02 6.31 9.93
N ASN A 59 1.56 5.11 9.75
CA ASN A 59 1.68 4.20 10.88
C ASN A 59 2.46 4.86 12.03
N ALA A 60 2.23 4.41 13.27
CA ALA A 60 2.80 5.05 14.45
C ALA A 60 4.33 5.24 14.37
N LYS A 61 5.05 4.32 13.71
CA LYS A 61 6.50 4.42 13.50
C LYS A 61 6.85 5.59 12.58
N THR A 62 6.13 5.78 11.48
CA THR A 62 6.33 6.90 10.56
C THR A 62 6.01 8.24 11.24
N ILE A 63 4.92 8.31 12.02
CA ILE A 63 4.57 9.53 12.78
C ILE A 63 5.67 9.89 13.78
N SER A 64 6.17 8.91 14.55
CA SER A 64 7.27 9.15 15.49
C SER A 64 8.54 9.63 14.80
N ALA A 65 8.89 9.05 13.65
CA ALA A 65 10.06 9.48 12.87
C ALA A 65 9.91 10.91 12.34
N MET A 66 8.70 11.32 11.92
CA MET A 66 8.42 12.71 11.54
C MET A 66 8.60 13.66 12.73
N HIS A 67 8.05 13.33 13.90
CA HIS A 67 8.22 14.14 15.11
C HIS A 67 9.68 14.21 15.59
N GLU A 68 10.44 13.13 15.47
CA GLU A 68 11.87 13.12 15.80
C GLU A 68 12.64 14.11 14.91
N LEU A 69 12.35 14.10 13.61
CA LEU A 69 12.97 15.02 12.66
C LEU A 69 12.57 16.48 12.91
N ASP A 70 11.28 16.75 13.17
CA ASP A 70 10.77 18.10 13.49
C ASP A 70 11.39 18.66 14.78
N ASN A 71 11.69 17.80 15.76
CA ASN A 71 12.37 18.18 17.00
C ASN A 71 13.89 18.29 16.85
N GLY A 72 14.43 18.14 15.64
CA GLY A 72 15.86 18.25 15.36
C GLY A 72 16.69 17.01 15.69
N GLY A 73 16.05 15.84 15.83
CA GLY A 73 16.70 14.54 16.09
C GLY A 73 17.37 13.90 14.87
N GLY A 74 17.31 14.54 13.70
CA GLY A 74 17.95 14.05 12.49
C GLY A 74 19.46 14.31 12.45
N THR A 75 20.20 13.45 11.77
CA THR A 75 21.60 13.69 11.42
C THR A 75 21.68 14.58 10.18
N LEU A 76 22.45 15.66 10.27
CA LEU A 76 22.74 16.55 9.15
C LEU A 76 24.02 16.07 8.47
N TYR A 77 23.93 15.81 7.16
CA TYR A 77 25.06 15.47 6.33
C TYR A 77 25.44 16.67 5.46
N ALA A 78 26.73 16.96 5.34
CA ALA A 78 27.21 18.10 4.57
C ALA A 78 27.12 17.85 3.06
N ASN A 79 27.15 16.59 2.62
CA ASN A 79 27.06 16.21 1.22
C ASN A 79 26.53 14.77 1.05
N LEU A 80 26.18 14.42 -0.20
CA LEU A 80 25.66 13.12 -0.56
C LEU A 80 26.68 11.98 -0.31
N ASP A 81 27.98 12.25 -0.44
CA ASP A 81 29.04 11.25 -0.24
C ASP A 81 29.15 10.81 1.23
N GLU A 82 28.98 11.75 2.17
CA GLU A 82 28.97 11.49 3.61
C GLU A 82 27.75 10.65 4.02
N PHE A 83 26.57 10.97 3.49
CA PHE A 83 25.34 10.20 3.70
C PHE A 83 25.47 8.77 3.16
N LEU A 84 26.00 8.62 1.94
CA LEU A 84 26.19 7.31 1.30
C LEU A 84 27.32 6.50 1.94
N ALA A 85 28.33 7.13 2.54
CA ALA A 85 29.37 6.41 3.28
C ALA A 85 28.81 5.76 4.56
N GLU A 86 27.83 6.39 5.21
CA GLU A 86 27.19 5.85 6.43
C GLU A 86 26.06 4.86 6.10
N HIS A 87 25.27 5.11 5.06
CA HIS A 87 24.04 4.34 4.75
C HIS A 87 24.11 3.54 3.44
N GLY A 88 25.21 3.60 2.67
CA GLY A 88 25.32 2.98 1.34
C GLY A 88 25.48 1.46 1.36
N ASP A 89 25.81 0.84 2.49
CA ASP A 89 26.00 -0.62 2.58
C ASP A 89 24.68 -1.41 2.73
N VAL A 90 23.56 -0.76 3.05
CA VAL A 90 22.24 -1.43 3.19
C VAL A 90 21.50 -1.62 1.86
N ALA A 91 22.02 -1.10 0.74
CA ALA A 91 21.44 -1.34 -0.59
C ALA A 91 21.80 -2.73 -1.17
N ASN A 92 22.71 -3.49 -0.55
CA ASN A 92 23.23 -4.77 -1.06
C ASN A 92 22.99 -5.96 -0.11
N GLN A 93 21.97 -5.89 0.73
CA GLN A 93 21.45 -7.02 1.51
C GLN A 93 19.92 -7.04 1.46
N ALA A 94 19.37 -7.48 0.32
CA ALA A 94 17.99 -7.92 0.19
C ALA A 94 17.94 -9.13 -0.76
#